data_AF-A0A7Y0SFA1-F1
#
_entry.id   AF-A0A7Y0SFA1-F1
#
_cell.length_a   1.000
_cell.length_b   1.000
_cell.length_c   1.000
_cell.angle_alpha   90.00
_cell.angle_beta   90.00
_cell.angle_gamma   90.00
#
_symmetry.space_group_name_H-M   'P 1'
#
loop_
_entity.id
_entity.type
_entity.pdbx_description
1 polymer ?
#
loop_
_entity_poly.entity_id
_entity_poly.type
_entity_poly.pdbx_seq_one_letter_code
_entity_poly.pdbx_strand_id
1 'polypeptide(L)'
;AEEAFQTWKDVALPERARLMLRYQHLLKEHHDSLAQTLSQETGKTLADAKGDVWRGIEVVEQAANIASNMMGEMVENVATDIDTYSMI
;
A
#
# COMPACT_ATOMS: atom_id res chain seq x y z
N ALA A 1 -0.76 6.83 17.33
CA ALA A 1 0.01 5.99 16.38
C ALA A 1 0.79 4.91 17.13
N GLU A 2 1.56 5.26 18.17
CA GLU A 2 2.39 4.32 18.95
C GLU A 2 1.63 3.10 19.48
N GLU A 3 0.47 3.33 20.11
CA GLU A 3 -0.34 2.25 20.70
C GLU A 3 -0.88 1.28 19.64
N ALA A 4 -1.45 1.81 18.54
CA ALA A 4 -1.95 1.00 17.44
C ALA A 4 -0.84 0.20 16.74
N PHE A 5 0.38 0.74 16.66
CA PHE A 5 1.53 0.06 16.07
C PHE A 5 1.86 -1.23 16.82
N GLN A 6 1.74 -1.24 18.15
CA GLN A 6 2.03 -2.43 18.95
C GLN A 6 1.18 -3.63 18.56
N THR A 7 -0.06 -3.40 18.12
CA THR A 7 -0.93 -4.46 17.60
C THR A 7 -0.82 -4.63 16.08
N TRP A 8 -0.62 -3.56 15.33
CA TRP A 8 -0.63 -3.59 13.86
C TRP A 8 0.57 -4.35 13.28
N LYS A 9 1.74 -4.24 13.92
CA LYS A 9 2.97 -4.92 13.49
C LYS A 9 2.86 -6.46 13.48
N ASP A 10 1.92 -7.01 14.25
CA ASP A 10 1.68 -8.46 14.35
C ASP A 10 0.55 -8.94 13.41
N VAL A 11 -0.19 -8.02 12.77
CA VAL A 11 -1.22 -8.37 11.77
C VAL A 11 -0.55 -9.02 10.57
N ALA A 12 -1.04 -10.18 10.13
CA ALA A 12 -0.44 -10.93 9.04
C ALA A 12 -0.47 -10.17 7.69
N LEU A 13 0.56 -10.34 6.86
CA LEU A 13 0.67 -9.64 5.56
C LEU A 13 -0.56 -9.83 4.64
N PRO A 14 -1.17 -11.03 4.53
CA PRO A 14 -2.37 -11.20 3.70
C PRO A 14 -3.60 -10.42 4.21
N GLU A 15 -3.68 -10.13 5.51
CA GLU A 15 -4.75 -9.30 6.08
C GLU A 15 -4.53 -7.83 5.76
N ARG A 16 -3.28 -7.36 5.85
CA ARG A 16 -2.90 -6.01 5.42
C ARG A 16 -3.19 -5.79 3.94
N ALA A 17 -2.86 -6.77 3.09
CA ALA A 17 -3.17 -6.74 1.67
C ALA A 17 -4.68 -6.65 1.40
N ARG A 18 -5.50 -7.48 2.08
CA ARG A 18 -6.97 -7.44 1.97
C ARG A 18 -7.55 -6.09 2.39
N LEU A 19 -7.01 -5.47 3.44
CA LEU A 19 -7.39 -4.12 3.85
C LEU A 19 -7.12 -3.10 2.72
N MET A 20 -5.95 -3.14 2.10
CA MET A 20 -5.60 -2.24 1.00
C MET A 20 -6.48 -2.47 -0.23
N LEU A 21 -6.81 -3.71 -0.57
CA LEU A 21 -7.73 -4.02 -1.66
C LEU A 21 -9.15 -3.46 -1.40
N ARG A 22 -9.64 -3.57 -0.16
CA ARG A 22 -10.92 -2.95 0.23
C ARG A 22 -10.84 -1.43 0.13
N TYR A 23 -9.72 -0.83 0.54
CA TYR A 23 -9.53 0.61 0.42
C TYR A 23 -9.52 1.06 -1.05
N GLN A 24 -8.80 0.36 -1.92
CA GLN A 24 -8.80 0.62 -3.36
C GLN A 24 -10.20 0.53 -3.97
N HIS A 25 -11.00 -0.48 -3.57
CA HIS A 25 -12.38 -0.61 -4.03
C HIS A 25 -13.21 0.63 -3.68
N LEU A 26 -13.13 1.10 -2.43
CA LEU A 26 -13.85 2.30 -1.98
C LEU A 26 -13.37 3.57 -2.70
N LEU A 27 -12.06 3.70 -2.97
CA LEU A 27 -11.54 4.82 -3.75
C LEU A 27 -12.08 4.83 -5.18
N LYS A 28 -12.23 3.66 -5.81
CA LYS A 28 -12.85 3.53 -7.14
C LYS A 28 -14.34 3.85 -7.11
N GLU A 29 -15.06 3.38 -6.10
CA GLU A 29 -16.49 3.66 -5.91
C GLU A 29 -16.76 5.16 -5.71
N HIS A 30 -15.89 5.84 -4.97
CA HIS A 30 -16.01 7.28 -4.68
C HIS A 30 -15.14 8.17 -5.57
N HIS A 31 -14.60 7.64 -6.67
CA HIS A 31 -13.61 8.34 -7.52
C HIS A 31 -14.09 9.73 -7.97
N ASP A 32 -15.33 9.83 -8.46
CA ASP A 32 -15.90 11.08 -8.92
C ASP A 32 -16.12 12.09 -7.80
N SER A 33 -16.57 11.63 -6.62
CA SER A 33 -16.78 12.49 -5.45
C SER A 33 -15.45 13.06 -4.95
N LEU A 34 -14.42 12.21 -4.87
CA LEU A 34 -13.06 12.61 -4.47
C LEU A 34 -12.47 13.63 -5.45
N ALA A 35 -12.67 13.41 -6.76
CA ALA A 35 -12.20 14.32 -7.79
C ALA A 35 -12.91 15.69 -7.72
N GLN A 36 -14.21 15.71 -7.40
CA GLN A 36 -14.95 16.97 -7.20
C GLN A 36 -14.40 17.75 -6.01
N THR A 37 -14.23 17.10 -4.85
CA THR A 37 -13.64 17.73 -3.66
C THR A 37 -12.22 18.25 -3.97
N LEU A 38 -11.38 17.43 -4.60
CA LEU A 38 -10.01 17.83 -4.95
C LEU A 38 -9.98 19.03 -5.90
N SER A 39 -10.85 19.05 -6.91
CA SER A 39 -10.99 20.17 -7.85
C SER A 39 -11.41 21.45 -7.15
N GLN A 40 -12.37 21.37 -6.21
CA GLN A 40 -12.84 22.52 -5.43
C GLN A 40 -11.76 23.09 -4.50
N GLU A 41 -10.97 22.23 -3.86
CA GLU A 41 -9.94 22.66 -2.90
C GLU A 41 -8.69 23.24 -3.57
N THR A 42 -8.34 22.76 -4.76
CA THR A 42 -7.07 23.11 -5.42
C THR A 42 -7.23 24.00 -6.65
N GLY A 43 -8.45 24.21 -7.13
CA GLY A 43 -8.75 25.00 -8.32
C GLY A 43 -8.37 24.34 -9.66
N LYS A 44 -7.94 23.07 -9.65
CA LYS A 44 -7.62 22.32 -10.87
C LYS A 44 -8.89 21.87 -11.60
N THR A 45 -8.79 21.54 -12.89
CA THR A 45 -9.93 21.03 -13.65
C THR A 45 -10.40 19.69 -13.09
N LEU A 46 -11.69 19.37 -13.23
CA LEU A 46 -12.22 18.08 -12.78
C LEU A 46 -11.51 16.89 -13.46
N ALA A 47 -11.11 17.06 -14.72
CA ALA A 47 -10.36 16.03 -15.46
C ALA A 47 -8.98 15.77 -14.84
N ASP A 48 -8.25 16.84 -14.49
CA ASP A 48 -6.95 16.71 -13.82
C ASP A 48 -7.11 16.07 -12.43
N ALA A 49 -8.12 16.49 -11.67
CA ALA A 49 -8.42 15.93 -10.36
C ALA A 49 -8.76 14.43 -10.43
N LYS A 50 -9.54 14.00 -11.43
CA LYS A 50 -9.82 12.58 -11.67
C LYS A 50 -8.53 11.78 -11.93
N GLY A 51 -7.61 12.35 -12.70
CA GLY A 51 -6.29 11.76 -12.95
C GLY A 51 -5.46 11.60 -11.67
N ASP A 52 -5.47 12.61 -10.81
CA ASP A 52 -4.73 12.56 -9.53
C ASP A 52 -5.31 11.53 -8.55
N VAL A 53 -6.64 11.45 -8.44
CA VAL A 53 -7.28 10.41 -7.61
C VAL A 53 -6.95 9.03 -8.17
N TRP A 54 -6.92 8.88 -9.50
CA TRP A 54 -6.55 7.60 -10.12
C TRP A 54 -5.09 7.20 -9.83
N ARG A 55 -4.15 8.15 -9.88
CA ARG A 55 -2.76 7.90 -9.44
C ARG A 55 -2.70 7.48 -7.97
N GLY A 56 -3.51 8.09 -7.12
CA GLY A 56 -3.63 7.67 -5.71
C GLY A 56 -4.12 6.23 -5.57
N ILE A 57 -5.06 5.81 -6.40
CA ILE A 57 -5.55 4.42 -6.47
C ILE A 57 -4.42 3.46 -6.87
N GLU A 58 -3.62 3.80 -7.88
CA GLU A 58 -2.47 2.98 -8.33
C GLU A 58 -1.43 2.78 -7.21
N VAL A 59 -1.19 3.81 -6.39
CA VAL A 59 -0.31 3.68 -5.20
C VAL A 59 -0.86 2.67 -4.21
N VAL A 60 -2.17 2.65 -3.97
CA VAL A 60 -2.81 1.66 -3.09
C VAL A 60 -2.74 0.26 -3.67
N GLU A 61 -2.89 0.11 -4.99
CA GLU A 61 -2.73 -1.17 -5.68
C GLU A 61 -1.30 -1.71 -5.53
N GLN A 62 -0.28 -0.86 -5.64
CA GLN A 62 1.09 -1.24 -5.38
C GLN A 62 1.32 -1.64 -3.91
N ALA A 63 0.73 -0.89 -2.96
CA ALA A 63 0.83 -1.20 -1.54
C ALA A 63 0.14 -2.52 -1.17
N ALA A 64 -0.91 -2.93 -1.89
CA ALA A 64 -1.56 -4.22 -1.68
C ALA A 64 -0.63 -5.42 -1.97
N ASN A 65 0.45 -5.24 -2.74
CA ASN A 65 1.49 -6.25 -2.98
C ASN A 65 2.51 -6.39 -1.82
N ILE A 66 2.11 -6.02 -0.60
CA ILE A 66 2.97 -5.99 0.59
C ILE A 66 3.68 -7.32 0.88
N ALA A 67 3.06 -8.46 0.58
CA ALA A 67 3.65 -9.78 0.83
C ALA A 67 4.94 -9.98 0.03
N SER A 68 4.93 -9.64 -1.25
CA SER A 68 6.13 -9.70 -2.11
C SER A 68 7.13 -8.63 -1.72
N ASN A 69 6.66 -7.43 -1.39
CA ASN A 69 7.53 -6.30 -1.04
C ASN A 69 8.28 -6.48 0.29
N MET A 70 7.72 -7.26 1.22
CA MET A 70 8.33 -7.58 2.52
C MET A 70 9.03 -8.94 2.54
N MET A 71 9.19 -9.59 1.39
CA MET A 71 9.87 -10.87 1.32
C MET A 71 11.38 -10.67 1.52
N GLY A 72 11.92 -11.28 2.57
CA GLY A 72 13.36 -11.32 2.83
C GLY A 72 14.08 -12.28 1.89
N GLU A 73 15.40 -12.17 1.88
CA GLU A 73 16.28 -13.09 1.17
C GLU A 73 17.04 -13.95 2.18
N MET A 74 17.24 -15.22 1.84
CA MET A 74 18.06 -16.15 2.59
C MET A 74 18.93 -16.94 1.61
N VAL A 75 20.21 -17.04 1.91
CA VAL A 75 21.20 -17.82 1.16
C VAL A 75 21.87 -18.78 2.14
N GLU A 76 21.73 -20.07 1.85
CA GLU A 76 22.33 -21.14 2.65
C GLU A 76 23.77 -21.43 2.21
N ASN A 77 24.63 -21.79 3.16
CA ASN A 77 26.00 -22.27 2.93
C ASN A 77 26.85 -21.34 2.03
N VAL A 78 26.80 -20.03 2.29
CA VAL A 78 27.68 -19.05 1.61
C VAL A 78 29.17 -19.36 1.90
N ALA A 79 29.42 -19.99 3.04
CA ALA A 79 30.64 -20.70 3.39
C ALA A 79 30.27 -21.91 4.26
N THR A 80 31.21 -22.86 4.45
CA THR A 80 30.99 -24.07 5.25
C THR A 80 30.38 -23.72 6.61
N ASP A 81 29.17 -24.23 6.85
CA ASP A 81 28.37 -24.00 8.06
C ASP A 81 28.00 -22.53 8.34
N ILE A 82 27.93 -21.69 7.30
CA ILE A 82 27.54 -20.27 7.38
C ILE A 82 26.40 -19.94 6.41
N ASP A 83 25.26 -19.51 6.96
CA ASP A 83 24.11 -18.98 6.22
C ASP A 83 24.04 -17.45 6.32
N THR A 84 23.36 -16.81 5.36
CA THR A 84 23.11 -15.36 5.34
C THR A 84 21.64 -15.09 5.12
N TYR A 85 21.07 -14.12 5.85
CA TYR A 85 19.70 -13.66 5.65
C TYR A 85 19.59 -12.15 5.78
N SER A 86 18.62 -11.57 5.08
CA SER A 86 18.29 -10.16 5.14
C SER A 86 17.12 -9.94 6.10
N MET A 87 17.31 -9.04 7.07
CA MET A 87 16.24 -8.58 7.97
C MET A 87 15.58 -7.33 7.38
N ILE A 88 14.25 -7.34 7.25
CA ILE A 88 13.42 -6.24 6.76
C ILE A 88 12.58 -5.67 7.90
#